data_AF-T1CMQ4-F1
#
_entry.id   AF-T1CMQ4-F1
#
_cell.length_a   1.000
_cell.length_b   1.000
_cell.length_c   1.000
_cell.angle_alpha   90.00
_cell.angle_beta   90.00
_cell.angle_gamma   90.00
#
_symmetry.space_group_name_H-M   'P 1'
#
loop_
_entity.id
_entity.type
_entity.pdbx_description
1 polymer ?
#
loop_
_entity_poly.entity_id
_entity_poly.type
_entity_poly.pdbx_seq_one_letter_code
_entity_poly.pdbx_strand_id
1 'polypeptide(L)'
;MDTNALAKHHYAYSTLNTFGKIAYLDSSVLTMDNISDCFLYKNIIEHIDVYTQFPNIDLSKYSTIVIPMHIDEVFLSRFSHRLYSHLNRGGIVISFANNFSHFLPYTSAYITSETPIRDREVKFVDSHAGKIIFEGVREYDINHRRGVKGFFNRGFFDMQNFPKTHNLEIFLSDSDKQCVGYIDRDSSNGVILATAGADLLTFGLFDNTTARKMGVNLLSWLEKELLAQKEASNKANKANKQATQHTQIAQDTQATQTANNKKLESKVVSDFGFYAQDDLRNASHNATHNTSCTKTETIGNAKNLHQTPNKRFKNAIITGGASYHHYFFLNKNKKYAHFFDARIYFHDLDSVDLSAFDYIVLASRINASHLMRYKEKFQDFLDSGGHIISFGEITQPYLPNIEWKDYPVNFWWWLIPGADMPLYVGKDGAKLFSKINVDDAKWHCHGAFYPPKNAQIILINELNESIIYKDTSFKGNLYITSLDPEFHLGQGFMPKTEGFFDNFMEWIHQDMAAN
;
A
#
# COMPACT_ATOMS: atom_id res chain seq x y z
N MET A 1 -33.22 11.57 27.82
CA MET A 1 -32.73 11.96 26.48
C MET A 1 -32.19 10.72 25.81
N ASP A 2 -32.63 10.42 24.59
CA ASP A 2 -32.17 9.26 23.82
C ASP A 2 -30.68 9.42 23.50
N THR A 3 -29.84 8.57 24.10
CA THR A 3 -28.38 8.57 23.90
C THR A 3 -27.99 8.39 22.43
N ASN A 4 -28.86 7.74 21.63
CA ASN A 4 -28.66 7.61 20.18
C ASN A 4 -28.88 8.93 19.43
N ALA A 5 -29.79 9.80 19.89
CA ALA A 5 -30.01 11.11 19.28
C ALA A 5 -28.84 12.06 19.56
N LEU A 6 -28.28 12.01 20.78
CA LEU A 6 -27.12 12.81 21.18
C LEU A 6 -25.85 12.40 20.40
N ALA A 7 -25.60 11.10 20.28
CA ALA A 7 -24.48 10.57 19.51
C ALA A 7 -24.60 10.90 18.00
N LYS A 8 -25.82 10.84 17.44
CA LYS A 8 -26.08 11.24 16.04
C LYS A 8 -25.76 12.72 15.80
N HIS A 9 -26.05 13.61 16.73
CA HIS A 9 -25.68 15.02 16.62
C HIS A 9 -24.17 15.25 16.76
N HIS A 10 -23.51 14.53 17.68
CA HIS A 10 -22.08 14.71 17.94
C HIS A 10 -21.19 14.30 16.75
N TYR A 11 -21.57 13.24 16.02
CA TYR A 11 -20.86 12.78 14.83
C TYR A 11 -21.55 13.22 13.53
N ALA A 12 -22.30 14.32 13.56
CA ALA A 12 -22.90 14.91 12.37
C ALA A 12 -21.88 15.71 11.54
N TYR A 13 -20.75 16.13 12.15
CA TYR A 13 -19.69 16.90 11.49
C TYR A 13 -20.24 18.10 10.71
N SER A 14 -21.15 18.86 11.32
CA SER A 14 -21.90 19.93 10.63
C SER A 14 -20.99 20.99 10.03
N THR A 15 -19.96 21.42 10.77
CA THR A 15 -18.98 22.40 10.30
C THR A 15 -18.12 21.84 9.16
N LEU A 16 -17.47 20.68 9.34
CA LEU A 16 -16.75 19.99 8.25
C LEU A 16 -17.59 19.80 6.99
N ASN A 17 -18.86 19.39 7.13
CA ASN A 17 -19.76 19.19 6.00
C ASN A 17 -20.01 20.48 5.18
N THR A 18 -19.78 21.68 5.75
CA THR A 18 -19.86 22.93 4.99
C THR A 18 -18.74 23.11 3.95
N PHE A 19 -17.66 22.32 4.05
CA PHE A 19 -16.54 22.33 3.12
C PHE A 19 -16.62 21.22 2.06
N GLY A 20 -17.54 20.26 2.20
CA GLY A 20 -17.64 19.06 1.37
C GLY A 20 -17.28 17.79 2.12
N LYS A 21 -17.51 16.63 1.47
CA LYS A 21 -17.22 15.31 2.04
C LYS A 21 -15.72 15.00 2.03
N ILE A 22 -15.35 13.90 2.68
CA ILE A 22 -14.00 13.32 2.60
C ILE A 22 -14.07 12.09 1.70
N ALA A 23 -13.34 12.08 0.60
CA ALA A 23 -13.17 10.90 -0.25
C ALA A 23 -12.14 9.97 0.37
N TYR A 24 -12.49 8.74 0.70
CA TYR A 24 -11.54 7.70 1.09
C TYR A 24 -11.32 6.77 -0.09
N LEU A 25 -10.11 6.75 -0.63
CA LEU A 25 -9.78 5.88 -1.76
C LEU A 25 -9.64 4.44 -1.27
N ASP A 26 -10.07 3.48 -2.08
CA ASP A 26 -9.90 2.06 -1.79
C ASP A 26 -9.54 1.28 -3.06
N SER A 27 -8.57 0.38 -2.95
CA SER A 27 -8.23 -0.63 -3.97
C SER A 27 -8.89 -1.98 -3.69
N SER A 28 -9.84 -2.02 -2.76
CA SER A 28 -10.68 -3.14 -2.33
C SER A 28 -9.89 -4.41 -2.04
N VAL A 29 -8.80 -4.24 -1.29
CA VAL A 29 -7.91 -5.35 -0.90
C VAL A 29 -8.53 -6.20 0.21
N LEU A 30 -9.35 -5.63 1.09
CA LEU A 30 -10.05 -6.37 2.15
C LEU A 30 -11.39 -5.69 2.46
N THR A 31 -12.50 -6.38 2.21
CA THR A 31 -13.88 -5.94 2.51
C THR A 31 -14.21 -5.94 4.01
N MET A 32 -13.22 -6.04 4.90
CA MET A 32 -13.46 -6.09 6.34
C MET A 32 -13.70 -4.67 6.88
N ASP A 33 -14.94 -4.45 7.29
CA ASP A 33 -15.44 -3.25 7.98
C ASP A 33 -15.16 -1.95 7.25
N ASN A 34 -15.98 -1.72 6.23
CA ASN A 34 -16.09 -0.44 5.55
C ASN A 34 -16.05 0.73 6.56
N ILE A 35 -14.96 1.50 6.56
CA ILE A 35 -14.78 2.64 7.46
C ILE A 35 -15.91 3.68 7.32
N SER A 36 -16.54 3.82 6.13
CA SER A 36 -17.69 4.69 5.93
C SER A 36 -18.96 4.16 6.57
N ASP A 37 -19.04 2.89 6.97
CA ASP A 37 -20.21 2.36 7.69
C ASP A 37 -20.04 2.52 9.21
N CYS A 38 -18.81 2.77 9.67
CA CYS A 38 -18.53 3.08 11.06
C CYS A 38 -19.32 4.32 11.50
N PHE A 39 -20.00 4.22 12.64
CA PHE A 39 -20.83 5.31 13.16
C PHE A 39 -20.04 6.62 13.40
N LEU A 40 -18.72 6.52 13.60
CA LEU A 40 -17.81 7.65 13.76
C LEU A 40 -17.58 8.39 12.44
N TYR A 41 -17.72 7.78 11.28
CA TYR A 41 -17.28 8.37 10.01
C TYR A 41 -18.36 8.43 8.93
N LYS A 42 -19.44 7.65 9.06
CA LYS A 42 -20.51 7.52 8.06
C LYS A 42 -21.19 8.79 7.60
N ASN A 43 -21.09 9.86 8.39
CA ASN A 43 -21.69 11.14 8.04
C ASN A 43 -20.72 12.10 7.33
N ILE A 44 -19.46 11.73 7.13
CA ILE A 44 -18.43 12.61 6.53
C ILE A 44 -17.53 11.92 5.50
N ILE A 45 -17.24 10.62 5.65
CA ILE A 45 -16.41 9.85 4.73
C ILE A 45 -17.28 9.14 3.67
N GLU A 46 -16.88 9.25 2.40
CA GLU A 46 -17.45 8.51 1.26
C GLU A 46 -16.34 7.64 0.65
N HIS A 47 -16.62 6.34 0.44
CA HIS A 47 -15.68 5.45 -0.25
C HIS A 47 -15.69 5.66 -1.74
N ILE A 48 -14.48 5.65 -2.30
CA ILE A 48 -14.23 5.81 -3.72
C ILE A 48 -13.31 4.68 -4.17
N ASP A 49 -13.88 3.75 -4.93
CA ASP A 49 -13.12 2.71 -5.61
C ASP A 49 -12.12 3.35 -6.58
N VAL A 50 -10.84 3.04 -6.38
CA VAL A 50 -9.73 3.67 -7.10
C VAL A 50 -9.76 3.32 -8.58
N TYR A 51 -10.29 2.16 -8.95
CA TYR A 51 -10.27 1.67 -10.32
C TYR A 51 -11.45 2.15 -11.15
N THR A 52 -12.65 2.16 -10.55
CA THR A 52 -13.92 2.36 -11.26
C THR A 52 -14.50 3.77 -11.06
N GLN A 53 -14.28 4.39 -9.90
CA GLN A 53 -14.88 5.68 -9.56
C GLN A 53 -13.87 6.83 -9.64
N PHE A 54 -12.70 6.69 -8.99
CA PHE A 54 -11.69 7.75 -8.90
C PHE A 54 -11.27 8.37 -10.26
N PRO A 55 -11.15 7.61 -11.37
CA PRO A 55 -10.76 8.17 -12.66
C PRO A 55 -11.69 9.27 -13.19
N ASN A 56 -12.98 9.19 -12.85
CA ASN A 56 -14.03 9.99 -13.49
C ASN A 56 -14.86 10.85 -12.53
N ILE A 57 -14.79 10.59 -11.22
CA ILE A 57 -15.62 11.31 -10.23
C ILE A 57 -15.32 12.81 -10.21
N ASP A 58 -16.31 13.68 -9.95
CA ASP A 58 -16.00 15.08 -9.69
C ASP A 58 -15.36 15.23 -8.29
N LEU A 59 -14.09 15.63 -8.24
CA LEU A 59 -13.38 15.86 -6.98
C LEU A 59 -13.74 17.19 -6.30
N SER A 60 -14.45 18.10 -6.97
CA SER A 60 -14.82 19.40 -6.41
C SER A 60 -15.80 19.31 -5.23
N LYS A 61 -16.53 18.20 -5.11
CA LYS A 61 -17.46 17.94 -3.99
C LYS A 61 -16.78 17.48 -2.69
N TYR A 62 -15.47 17.21 -2.75
CA TYR A 62 -14.70 16.79 -1.59
C TYR A 62 -13.80 17.93 -1.11
N SER A 63 -13.72 18.11 0.21
CA SER A 63 -12.71 18.96 0.82
C SER A 63 -11.36 18.24 0.90
N THR A 64 -11.43 16.92 1.09
CA THR A 64 -10.28 16.08 1.46
C THR A 64 -10.29 14.76 0.72
N ILE A 65 -9.12 14.29 0.31
CA ILE A 65 -8.90 12.95 -0.23
C ILE A 65 -7.98 12.19 0.73
N VAL A 66 -8.41 11.01 1.19
CA VAL A 66 -7.65 10.10 2.03
C VAL A 66 -7.13 8.95 1.18
N ILE A 67 -5.83 8.69 1.26
CA ILE A 67 -5.13 7.60 0.58
C ILE A 67 -4.68 6.60 1.65
N PRO A 68 -5.22 5.36 1.67
CA PRO A 68 -4.90 4.39 2.70
C PRO A 68 -3.51 3.76 2.52
N MET A 69 -3.07 3.03 3.55
CA MET A 69 -1.73 2.43 3.62
C MET A 69 -1.37 1.52 2.44
N HIS A 70 -2.36 0.80 1.91
CA HIS A 70 -2.17 -0.31 0.97
C HIS A 70 -2.87 -0.07 -0.37
N ILE A 71 -3.05 1.21 -0.73
CA ILE A 71 -3.60 1.59 -2.03
C ILE A 71 -2.77 0.98 -3.17
N ASP A 72 -3.41 0.68 -4.30
CA ASP A 72 -2.69 0.38 -5.54
C ASP A 72 -2.06 1.66 -6.07
N GLU A 73 -0.78 1.82 -5.77
CA GLU A 73 0.04 2.96 -6.16
C GLU A 73 0.38 2.97 -7.65
N VAL A 74 0.51 1.78 -8.27
CA VAL A 74 0.74 1.68 -9.71
C VAL A 74 -0.45 2.27 -10.47
N PHE A 75 -1.68 1.94 -10.07
CA PHE A 75 -2.87 2.52 -10.67
C PHE A 75 -3.00 4.01 -10.32
N LEU A 76 -2.89 4.35 -9.04
CA LEU A 76 -3.10 5.72 -8.54
C LEU A 76 -2.15 6.72 -9.22
N SER A 77 -0.89 6.33 -9.45
CA SER A 77 0.12 7.19 -10.08
C SER A 77 -0.28 7.66 -11.49
N ARG A 78 -1.06 6.85 -12.24
CA ARG A 78 -1.64 7.19 -13.56
C ARG A 78 -2.60 8.38 -13.47
N PHE A 79 -3.16 8.62 -12.29
CA PHE A 79 -4.14 9.67 -11.99
C PHE A 79 -3.60 10.74 -11.03
N SER A 80 -2.29 10.79 -10.80
CA SER A 80 -1.64 11.77 -9.91
C SER A 80 -2.03 13.22 -10.23
N HIS A 81 -2.19 13.57 -11.51
CA HIS A 81 -2.66 14.91 -11.95
C HIS A 81 -3.98 15.34 -11.30
N ARG A 82 -4.86 14.40 -10.94
CA ARG A 82 -6.13 14.68 -10.25
C ARG A 82 -5.88 15.10 -8.79
N LEU A 83 -4.92 14.46 -8.12
CA LEU A 83 -4.48 14.84 -6.77
C LEU A 83 -3.81 16.22 -6.79
N TYR A 84 -2.93 16.49 -7.77
CA TYR A 84 -2.34 17.81 -7.96
C TYR A 84 -3.39 18.89 -8.21
N SER A 85 -4.39 18.62 -9.05
CA SER A 85 -5.49 19.56 -9.29
C SER A 85 -6.32 19.81 -8.03
N HIS A 86 -6.54 18.79 -7.20
CA HIS A 86 -7.24 18.94 -5.93
C HIS A 86 -6.48 19.86 -4.97
N LEU A 87 -5.18 19.59 -4.79
CA LEU A 87 -4.27 20.40 -3.99
C LEU A 87 -4.17 21.84 -4.49
N ASN A 88 -4.00 22.06 -5.79
CA ASN A 88 -3.88 23.40 -6.38
C ASN A 88 -5.14 24.28 -6.23
N ARG A 89 -6.30 23.66 -5.98
CA ARG A 89 -7.55 24.37 -5.66
C ARG A 89 -7.72 24.65 -4.15
N GLY A 90 -6.72 24.32 -3.33
CA GLY A 90 -6.75 24.49 -1.88
C GLY A 90 -7.29 23.29 -1.11
N GLY A 91 -7.55 22.16 -1.78
CA GLY A 91 -8.00 20.93 -1.14
C GLY A 91 -6.92 20.28 -0.27
N ILE A 92 -7.34 19.36 0.59
CA ILE A 92 -6.43 18.63 1.49
C ILE A 92 -6.26 17.20 0.98
N VAL A 93 -5.04 16.67 1.02
CA VAL A 93 -4.76 15.24 0.83
C VAL A 93 -4.15 14.67 2.10
N ILE A 94 -4.74 13.60 2.61
CA ILE A 94 -4.22 12.82 3.74
C ILE A 94 -3.73 11.49 3.17
N SER A 95 -2.43 11.20 3.28
CA SER A 95 -1.85 9.96 2.76
C SER A 95 -1.22 9.15 3.89
N PHE A 96 -1.64 7.89 4.02
CA PHE A 96 -1.03 6.92 4.93
C PHE A 96 -0.19 5.89 4.18
N ALA A 97 0.05 6.07 2.89
CA ALA A 97 0.67 5.08 2.04
C ALA A 97 2.16 4.87 2.35
N ASN A 98 2.61 3.64 2.18
CA ASN A 98 4.02 3.26 2.22
C ASN A 98 4.65 3.54 0.84
N ASN A 99 4.67 4.83 0.47
CA ASN A 99 4.88 5.28 -0.91
C ASN A 99 6.13 4.64 -1.53
N PHE A 100 5.98 4.05 -2.71
CA PHE A 100 7.10 3.71 -3.59
C PHE A 100 6.99 4.43 -4.95
N SER A 101 5.87 5.11 -5.19
CA SER A 101 5.63 5.90 -6.39
C SER A 101 5.40 7.38 -6.07
N HIS A 102 5.68 8.26 -7.05
CA HIS A 102 5.58 9.70 -6.89
C HIS A 102 4.21 10.23 -7.35
N PHE A 103 3.15 10.00 -6.54
CA PHE A 103 1.80 10.49 -6.85
C PHE A 103 1.42 11.80 -6.15
N LEU A 104 2.32 12.36 -5.33
CA LEU A 104 2.18 13.65 -4.63
C LEU A 104 3.43 14.53 -4.81
N PRO A 105 3.34 15.86 -4.61
CA PRO A 105 4.48 16.77 -4.69
C PRO A 105 5.60 16.38 -3.72
N TYR A 106 6.84 16.31 -4.22
CA TYR A 106 8.07 16.04 -3.44
C TYR A 106 8.04 14.79 -2.54
N THR A 107 6.98 13.96 -2.63
CA THR A 107 6.88 12.76 -1.81
C THR A 107 8.01 11.83 -2.15
N SER A 108 8.77 11.47 -1.12
CA SER A 108 9.83 10.51 -1.18
C SER A 108 9.32 9.08 -1.04
N ALA A 109 10.20 8.14 -1.40
CA ALA A 109 10.00 6.74 -1.11
C ALA A 109 10.03 6.52 0.42
N TYR A 110 9.14 5.65 0.86
CA TYR A 110 9.20 5.02 2.17
C TYR A 110 10.52 4.24 2.32
N ILE A 111 11.14 4.36 3.49
CA ILE A 111 12.33 3.60 3.86
C ILE A 111 11.96 2.68 5.03
N THR A 112 12.16 1.37 4.84
CA THR A 112 12.06 0.39 5.93
C THR A 112 13.14 0.68 6.96
N SER A 113 12.76 0.76 8.24
CA SER A 113 13.71 0.98 9.32
C SER A 113 14.63 -0.22 9.51
N GLU A 114 15.93 0.03 9.66
CA GLU A 114 16.91 -1.01 10.04
C GLU A 114 16.81 -1.38 11.53
N THR A 115 16.34 -0.46 12.37
CA THR A 115 16.12 -0.72 13.80
C THR A 115 15.07 -1.82 13.98
N PRO A 116 15.38 -2.92 14.70
CA PRO A 116 14.45 -4.02 14.91
C PRO A 116 13.11 -3.55 15.48
N ILE A 117 12.01 -4.11 14.97
CA ILE A 117 10.63 -3.73 15.35
C ILE A 117 10.38 -3.77 16.87
N ARG A 118 11.01 -4.72 17.57
CA ARG A 118 10.89 -4.84 19.03
C ARG A 118 11.48 -3.63 19.76
N ASP A 119 12.52 -3.04 19.20
CA ASP A 119 13.30 -1.98 19.84
C ASP A 119 12.87 -0.59 19.35
N ARG A 120 12.39 -0.49 18.10
CA ARG A 120 11.90 0.75 17.50
C ARG A 120 10.64 1.29 18.20
N GLU A 121 10.56 2.61 18.36
CA GLU A 121 9.37 3.29 18.87
C GLU A 121 8.98 4.47 18.00
N VAL A 122 7.69 4.64 17.74
CA VAL A 122 7.12 5.84 17.13
C VAL A 122 6.73 6.82 18.24
N LYS A 123 7.09 8.08 18.06
CA LYS A 123 6.97 9.15 19.06
C LYS A 123 6.16 10.32 18.51
N PHE A 124 5.40 10.95 19.40
CA PHE A 124 4.71 12.19 19.10
C PHE A 124 5.70 13.35 19.14
N VAL A 125 5.63 14.23 18.14
CA VAL A 125 6.42 15.46 18.11
C VAL A 125 5.57 16.61 18.64
N ASP A 126 6.16 17.49 19.46
CA ASP A 126 5.50 18.67 20.03
C ASP A 126 5.22 19.75 18.96
N SER A 127 4.27 19.44 18.08
CA SER A 127 3.81 20.26 16.95
C SER A 127 2.36 20.70 17.17
N HIS A 128 1.87 21.65 16.36
CA HIS A 128 0.48 22.10 16.45
C HIS A 128 -0.49 20.95 16.13
N ALA A 129 -0.23 20.24 15.04
CA ALA A 129 -0.99 19.07 14.63
C ALA A 129 -0.84 17.91 15.64
N GLY A 130 0.37 17.63 16.13
CA GLY A 130 0.62 16.58 17.11
C GLY A 130 -0.19 16.78 18.40
N LYS A 131 -0.29 18.02 18.89
CA LYS A 131 -1.11 18.39 20.06
C LYS A 131 -2.60 18.11 19.88
N ILE A 132 -3.11 18.20 18.65
CA ILE A 132 -4.52 17.98 18.33
C ILE A 132 -4.78 16.50 18.05
N ILE A 133 -4.02 15.91 17.11
CA ILE A 133 -4.23 14.54 16.63
C ILE A 133 -4.02 13.53 17.77
N PHE A 134 -3.03 13.75 18.64
CA PHE A 134 -2.70 12.83 19.73
C PHE A 134 -3.26 13.25 21.09
N GLU A 135 -4.21 14.20 21.13
CA GLU A 135 -4.80 14.63 22.40
C GLU A 135 -5.45 13.46 23.14
N GLY A 136 -4.90 13.13 24.32
CA GLY A 136 -5.36 12.03 25.15
C GLY A 136 -5.07 10.63 24.59
N VAL A 137 -4.11 10.51 23.67
CA VAL A 137 -3.55 9.26 23.14
C VAL A 137 -2.20 8.98 23.81
N ARG A 138 -1.93 7.73 24.18
CA ARG A 138 -0.66 7.31 24.77
C ARG A 138 0.26 6.75 23.68
N GLU A 139 1.54 7.12 23.70
CA GLU A 139 2.55 6.54 22.79
C GLU A 139 2.62 5.01 22.90
N TYR A 140 2.39 4.46 24.09
CA TYR A 140 2.30 3.01 24.27
C TYR A 140 1.25 2.37 23.35
N ASP A 141 0.07 2.99 23.23
CA ASP A 141 -1.08 2.43 22.52
C ASP A 141 -0.95 2.51 20.99
N ILE A 142 -0.06 3.37 20.47
CA ILE A 142 0.32 3.35 19.04
C ILE A 142 1.45 2.37 18.77
N ASN A 143 2.33 2.12 19.75
CA ASN A 143 3.45 1.20 19.56
C ASN A 143 3.08 -0.26 19.83
N HIS A 144 2.08 -0.52 20.67
CA HIS A 144 1.72 -1.87 21.12
C HIS A 144 0.24 -2.17 20.89
N ARG A 145 -0.03 -3.36 20.36
CA ARG A 145 -1.36 -3.99 20.37
C ARG A 145 -1.26 -5.28 21.14
N ARG A 146 -1.99 -5.39 22.26
CA ARG A 146 -1.93 -6.53 23.19
C ARG A 146 -0.49 -6.90 23.61
N GLY A 147 0.38 -5.89 23.78
CA GLY A 147 1.79 -6.08 24.15
C GLY A 147 2.73 -6.40 22.98
N VAL A 148 2.24 -6.52 21.75
CA VAL A 148 3.07 -6.78 20.56
C VAL A 148 3.32 -5.49 19.78
N LYS A 149 4.57 -5.26 19.39
CA LYS A 149 5.01 -4.07 18.64
C LYS A 149 4.95 -4.25 17.13
N GLY A 150 4.88 -3.13 16.41
CA GLY A 150 5.12 -3.06 14.96
C GLY A 150 3.90 -3.04 14.06
N PHE A 151 2.69 -2.83 14.61
CA PHE A 151 1.46 -2.76 13.80
C PHE A 151 1.21 -1.39 13.20
N PHE A 152 1.63 -0.31 13.87
CA PHE A 152 1.28 1.06 13.48
C PHE A 152 2.14 1.60 12.34
N ASN A 153 3.45 1.40 12.40
CA ASN A 153 4.39 1.91 11.40
C ASN A 153 5.71 1.13 11.47
N ARG A 154 6.40 1.00 10.34
CA ARG A 154 7.61 0.17 10.18
C ARG A 154 8.79 0.91 9.52
N GLY A 155 8.59 2.17 9.16
CA GLY A 155 9.57 2.94 8.40
C GLY A 155 9.34 4.43 8.49
N PHE A 156 10.03 5.18 7.65
CA PHE A 156 10.03 6.63 7.66
C PHE A 156 10.18 7.17 6.22
N PHE A 157 10.04 8.48 6.05
CA PHE A 157 10.25 9.15 4.76
C PHE A 157 11.69 9.62 4.60
N ASP A 158 12.22 9.51 3.38
CA ASP A 158 13.43 10.25 3.01
C ASP A 158 13.11 11.74 2.83
N MET A 159 13.62 12.61 3.70
CA MET A 159 13.31 14.05 3.61
C MET A 159 14.25 14.83 2.68
N GLN A 160 15.22 14.18 2.04
CA GLN A 160 16.25 14.84 1.22
C GLN A 160 15.70 15.54 -0.03
N ASN A 161 14.59 15.04 -0.59
CA ASN A 161 13.99 15.57 -1.81
C ASN A 161 13.12 16.81 -1.58
N PHE A 162 12.85 17.18 -0.33
CA PHE A 162 12.10 18.39 -0.03
C PHE A 162 12.97 19.65 -0.18
N PRO A 163 12.46 20.73 -0.80
CA PRO A 163 13.18 22.00 -0.84
C PRO A 163 13.48 22.50 0.56
N LYS A 164 14.72 22.93 0.81
CA LYS A 164 15.16 23.45 2.13
C LYS A 164 14.38 24.69 2.60
N THR A 165 13.67 25.36 1.69
CA THR A 165 12.81 26.50 1.97
C THR A 165 11.43 26.10 2.48
N HIS A 166 11.02 24.83 2.31
CA HIS A 166 9.73 24.35 2.79
C HIS A 166 9.79 24.20 4.31
N ASN A 167 8.77 24.73 4.97
CA ASN A 167 8.57 24.62 6.40
C ASN A 167 7.61 23.48 6.70
N LEU A 168 8.14 22.26 6.72
CA LEU A 168 7.36 21.07 7.04
C LEU A 168 7.10 20.97 8.54
N GLU A 169 5.84 20.74 8.91
CA GLU A 169 5.47 20.45 10.30
C GLU A 169 5.58 18.94 10.54
N ILE A 170 6.65 18.51 11.22
CA ILE A 170 6.80 17.10 11.63
C ILE A 170 5.95 16.86 12.87
N PHE A 171 5.04 15.89 12.81
CA PHE A 171 4.15 15.54 13.94
C PHE A 171 4.37 14.11 14.47
N LEU A 172 5.05 13.27 13.70
CA LEU A 172 5.50 11.93 14.12
C LEU A 172 6.96 11.71 13.74
N SER A 173 7.74 11.17 14.68
CA SER A 173 9.10 10.67 14.42
C SER A 173 9.25 9.27 14.99
N ASP A 174 10.35 8.58 14.69
CA ASP A 174 10.72 7.37 15.42
C ASP A 174 11.80 7.63 16.48
N SER A 175 12.21 6.56 17.17
CA SER A 175 13.25 6.54 18.19
C SER A 175 14.60 7.00 17.65
N ASP A 176 14.82 6.89 16.34
CA ASP A 176 16.03 7.31 15.63
C ASP A 176 15.88 8.73 15.04
N LYS A 177 14.79 9.42 15.40
CA LYS A 177 14.43 10.79 14.97
C LYS A 177 14.15 10.90 13.48
N GLN A 178 13.86 9.80 12.80
CA GLN A 178 13.46 9.82 11.40
C GLN A 178 12.00 10.27 11.27
N CYS A 179 11.69 10.93 10.15
CA CYS A 179 10.36 11.49 9.90
C CYS A 179 9.34 10.39 9.58
N VAL A 180 8.41 10.14 10.50
CA VAL A 180 7.31 9.17 10.29
C VAL A 180 6.07 9.86 9.72
N GLY A 181 5.83 11.13 10.08
CA GLY A 181 4.69 11.88 9.55
C GLY A 181 4.91 13.39 9.57
N TYR A 182 4.53 14.04 8.48
CA TYR A 182 4.67 15.47 8.26
C TYR A 182 3.41 16.10 7.67
N ILE A 183 3.30 17.42 7.84
CA ILE A 183 2.35 18.26 7.11
C ILE A 183 3.12 19.25 6.25
N ASP A 184 2.72 19.32 4.98
CA ASP A 184 3.26 20.22 3.98
C ASP A 184 2.17 21.18 3.51
N ARG A 185 2.44 22.47 3.66
CA ARG A 185 1.57 23.59 3.27
C ARG A 185 2.20 24.47 2.18
N ASP A 186 3.39 24.10 1.71
CA ASP A 186 4.23 24.94 0.84
C ASP A 186 4.30 24.40 -0.59
N SER A 187 4.15 23.08 -0.78
CA SER A 187 4.27 22.47 -2.10
C SER A 187 3.09 22.72 -3.05
N SER A 188 1.99 23.28 -2.55
CA SER A 188 0.80 23.62 -3.35
C SER A 188 -0.04 24.69 -2.65
N ASN A 189 -1.16 25.11 -3.25
CA ASN A 189 -2.15 25.95 -2.57
C ASN A 189 -2.96 25.20 -1.49
N GLY A 190 -2.85 23.87 -1.46
CA GLY A 190 -3.54 22.97 -0.54
C GLY A 190 -2.60 22.44 0.54
N VAL A 191 -3.08 21.45 1.29
CA VAL A 191 -2.33 20.86 2.41
C VAL A 191 -2.18 19.35 2.19
N ILE A 192 -0.98 18.85 2.44
CA ILE A 192 -0.69 17.41 2.47
C ILE A 192 -0.38 17.03 3.92
N LEU A 193 -1.13 16.09 4.49
CA LEU A 193 -0.71 15.36 5.68
C LEU A 193 -0.29 13.97 5.22
N ALA A 194 0.96 13.59 5.47
CA ALA A 194 1.48 12.30 5.05
C ALA A 194 2.08 11.53 6.23
N THR A 195 1.85 10.23 6.28
CA THR A 195 2.55 9.31 7.17
C THR A 195 3.16 8.15 6.38
N ALA A 196 4.31 7.67 6.84
CA ALA A 196 5.05 6.56 6.23
C ALA A 196 4.40 5.22 6.60
N GLY A 197 3.14 5.01 6.24
CA GLY A 197 2.40 3.80 6.64
C GLY A 197 1.70 3.87 7.98
N ALA A 198 1.58 5.04 8.61
CA ALA A 198 0.93 5.17 9.91
C ALA A 198 -0.53 5.59 9.72
N ASP A 199 -1.44 4.63 9.69
CA ASP A 199 -2.87 4.91 9.49
C ASP A 199 -3.46 5.56 10.74
N LEU A 200 -3.85 6.83 10.64
CA LEU A 200 -4.39 7.60 11.77
C LEU A 200 -5.92 7.45 11.91
N LEU A 201 -6.61 6.91 10.92
CA LEU A 201 -8.06 6.77 10.90
C LEU A 201 -8.52 5.39 11.38
N THR A 202 -7.92 4.32 10.85
CA THR A 202 -8.36 2.95 11.12
C THR A 202 -7.60 2.31 12.27
N PHE A 203 -6.35 2.75 12.54
CA PHE A 203 -5.56 2.15 13.61
C PHE A 203 -6.21 2.39 14.97
N GLY A 204 -6.47 1.30 15.68
CA GLY A 204 -7.08 1.33 17.00
C GLY A 204 -8.60 1.61 17.00
N LEU A 205 -9.24 1.78 15.83
CA LEU A 205 -10.68 2.06 15.72
C LEU A 205 -11.55 1.06 16.51
N PHE A 206 -11.19 -0.22 16.39
CA PHE A 206 -11.87 -1.34 17.06
C PHE A 206 -11.13 -1.85 18.30
N ASP A 207 -10.07 -1.16 18.73
CA ASP A 207 -9.33 -1.50 19.94
C ASP A 207 -9.91 -0.78 21.17
N ASN A 208 -9.68 -1.37 22.35
CA ASN A 208 -10.04 -0.78 23.64
C ASN A 208 -8.88 0.04 24.25
N THR A 209 -8.07 0.70 23.41
CA THR A 209 -6.93 1.52 23.83
C THR A 209 -7.19 3.00 23.56
N THR A 210 -6.29 3.89 24.00
CA THR A 210 -6.44 5.32 23.70
C THR A 210 -6.24 5.66 22.22
N ALA A 211 -5.63 4.76 21.43
CA ALA A 211 -5.42 4.93 19.99
C ALA A 211 -6.73 5.16 19.22
N ARG A 212 -7.86 4.65 19.72
CA ARG A 212 -9.19 4.84 19.11
C ARG A 212 -9.63 6.31 18.98
N LYS A 213 -8.99 7.23 19.71
CA LYS A 213 -9.27 8.67 19.62
C LYS A 213 -8.63 9.32 18.39
N MET A 214 -7.56 8.73 17.83
CA MET A 214 -6.76 9.35 16.77
C MET A 214 -7.60 9.76 15.56
N GLY A 215 -8.48 8.88 15.07
CA GLY A 215 -9.27 9.20 13.88
C GLY A 215 -10.26 10.34 14.10
N VAL A 216 -10.89 10.44 15.28
CA VAL A 216 -11.78 11.58 15.61
C VAL A 216 -10.97 12.87 15.81
N ASN A 217 -9.81 12.77 16.46
CA ASN A 217 -8.90 13.90 16.64
C ASN A 217 -8.33 14.41 15.30
N LEU A 218 -8.06 13.51 14.35
CA LEU A 218 -7.65 13.87 12.99
C LEU A 218 -8.74 14.68 12.26
N LEU A 219 -10.01 14.29 12.42
CA LEU A 219 -11.13 15.08 11.87
C LEU A 219 -11.24 16.45 12.54
N SER A 220 -10.94 16.56 13.84
CA SER A 220 -10.87 17.85 14.54
C SER A 220 -9.72 18.73 14.03
N TRP A 221 -8.55 18.14 13.77
CA TRP A 221 -7.44 18.84 13.12
C TRP A 221 -7.83 19.33 11.72
N LEU A 222 -8.47 18.46 10.92
CA LEU A 222 -8.92 18.79 9.57
C LEU A 222 -9.91 19.96 9.55
N GLU A 223 -10.86 19.98 10.50
CA GLU A 223 -11.83 21.07 10.62
C GLU A 223 -11.13 22.41 10.90
N LYS A 224 -10.15 22.42 11.79
CA LYS A 224 -9.35 23.61 12.11
C LYS A 224 -8.53 24.10 10.93
N GLU A 225 -7.92 23.18 10.17
CA GLU A 225 -7.14 23.52 8.97
C GLU A 225 -8.04 24.18 7.90
N LEU A 226 -9.20 23.59 7.61
CA LEU A 226 -10.17 24.13 6.64
C LEU A 226 -10.73 25.50 7.07
N LEU A 227 -11.00 25.70 8.36
CA LEU A 227 -11.41 26.99 8.92
C LEU A 227 -10.30 28.04 8.75
N ALA A 228 -9.05 27.70 9.05
CA ALA A 228 -7.91 28.59 8.89
C ALA A 228 -7.71 29.00 7.42
N GLN A 229 -7.81 28.06 6.47
CA GLN A 229 -7.74 28.35 5.04
C GLN A 229 -8.85 29.30 4.58
N LYS A 230 -10.09 29.10 5.07
CA LYS A 230 -11.23 29.98 4.78
C LYS A 230 -11.02 31.38 5.35
N GLU A 231 -10.51 31.50 6.57
CA GLU A 231 -10.18 32.79 7.17
C GLU A 231 -9.07 33.53 6.40
N ALA A 232 -8.01 32.83 6.02
CA ALA A 232 -6.93 33.39 5.21
C ALA A 232 -7.45 33.88 3.85
N SER A 233 -8.27 33.08 3.17
CA SER A 233 -8.91 33.44 1.91
C SER A 233 -9.82 34.67 2.05
N ASN A 234 -10.60 34.75 3.14
CA ASN A 234 -11.44 35.91 3.44
C ASN A 234 -10.63 37.18 3.71
N LYS A 235 -9.50 37.07 4.42
CA LYS A 235 -8.58 38.19 4.67
C LYS A 235 -7.94 38.68 3.37
N ALA A 236 -7.45 37.78 2.52
CA ALA A 236 -6.88 38.11 1.21
C ALA A 236 -7.90 38.79 0.29
N ASN A 237 -9.14 38.29 0.24
CA ASN A 237 -10.21 38.91 -0.54
C ASN A 237 -10.59 40.30 -0.04
N LYS A 238 -10.59 40.54 1.28
CA LYS A 238 -10.80 41.87 1.85
C LYS A 238 -9.66 42.83 1.52
N ALA A 239 -8.41 42.39 1.64
CA ALA A 239 -7.23 43.18 1.31
C ALA A 239 -7.22 43.56 -0.18
N ASN A 240 -7.53 42.62 -1.07
CA ASN A 240 -7.64 42.88 -2.51
C ASN A 240 -8.77 43.88 -2.82
N LYS A 241 -9.95 43.75 -2.21
CA LYS A 241 -11.04 44.73 -2.38
C LYS A 241 -10.66 46.13 -1.88
N GLN A 242 -9.94 46.23 -0.77
CA GLN A 242 -9.43 47.52 -0.26
C GLN A 242 -8.36 48.11 -1.17
N ALA A 243 -7.45 47.30 -1.71
CA ALA A 243 -6.46 47.73 -2.68
C ALA A 243 -7.11 48.19 -4.00
N THR A 244 -8.13 47.47 -4.50
CA THR A 244 -8.89 47.89 -5.70
C THR A 244 -9.67 49.18 -5.45
N GLN A 245 -10.29 49.36 -4.27
CA GLN A 245 -10.96 50.62 -3.91
C GLN A 245 -9.98 51.80 -3.75
N HIS A 246 -8.79 51.59 -3.16
CA HIS A 246 -7.75 52.61 -3.11
C HIS A 246 -7.18 52.93 -4.50
N THR A 247 -7.14 51.97 -5.42
CA THR A 247 -6.75 52.20 -6.82
C THR A 247 -7.83 52.94 -7.60
N GLN A 248 -9.12 52.71 -7.29
CA GLN A 248 -10.24 53.45 -7.88
C GLN A 248 -10.36 54.89 -7.34
N ILE A 249 -10.03 55.14 -6.07
CA ILE A 249 -9.94 56.49 -5.51
C ILE A 249 -8.68 57.23 -6.01
N ALA A 250 -7.60 56.50 -6.34
CA ALA A 250 -6.41 57.07 -6.99
C ALA A 250 -6.61 57.34 -8.50
N GLN A 251 -7.59 56.70 -9.14
CA GLN A 251 -7.91 56.89 -10.57
C GLN A 251 -8.92 58.02 -10.86
N ASP A 252 -9.55 58.60 -9.84
CA ASP A 252 -10.34 59.85 -9.97
C ASP A 252 -9.51 61.14 -9.77
N THR A 253 -8.18 61.03 -9.53
CA THR A 253 -7.31 62.22 -9.37
C THR A 253 -6.19 62.35 -10.42
N GLN A 254 -6.04 61.45 -11.38
CA GLN A 254 -5.06 61.62 -12.48
C GLN A 254 -5.56 61.01 -13.80
N ALA A 255 -6.48 61.71 -14.46
CA ALA A 255 -6.72 61.54 -15.89
C ALA A 255 -5.85 62.51 -16.69
N THR A 256 -4.57 62.18 -16.88
CA THR A 256 -3.81 62.67 -18.03
C THR A 256 -2.60 61.77 -18.28
N GLN A 257 -2.45 61.40 -19.55
CA GLN A 257 -1.23 60.91 -20.20
C GLN A 257 -0.92 59.39 -20.19
N THR A 258 -1.39 58.81 -21.29
CA THR A 258 -0.57 58.11 -22.30
C THR A 258 -0.15 56.66 -22.03
N ALA A 259 -0.56 55.84 -23.01
CA ALA A 259 -0.18 54.49 -23.27
C ALA A 259 1.34 54.23 -23.28
N ASN A 260 1.75 53.11 -22.70
CA ASN A 260 2.51 52.07 -23.39
C ASN A 260 2.70 50.87 -22.44
N ASN A 261 1.86 49.84 -22.60
CA ASN A 261 1.96 48.60 -21.84
C ASN A 261 3.08 47.71 -22.39
N LYS A 262 4.10 47.48 -21.57
CA LYS A 262 5.04 46.37 -21.70
C LYS A 262 4.31 45.07 -21.39
N LYS A 263 4.44 44.13 -22.33
CA LYS A 263 4.16 42.71 -22.17
C LYS A 263 5.13 42.13 -21.13
N LEU A 264 4.63 41.68 -19.97
CA LEU A 264 5.34 40.73 -19.11
C LEU A 264 4.49 39.47 -19.03
N GLU A 265 4.89 38.48 -19.81
CA GLU A 265 4.39 37.12 -19.71
C GLU A 265 4.87 36.53 -18.37
N SER A 266 3.92 36.07 -17.56
CA SER A 266 4.18 35.27 -16.37
C SER A 266 4.76 33.92 -16.82
N LYS A 267 6.03 33.70 -16.51
CA LYS A 267 6.69 32.38 -16.59
C LYS A 267 6.03 31.44 -15.57
N VAL A 268 5.11 30.60 -16.04
CA VAL A 268 4.78 29.34 -15.38
C VAL A 268 5.92 28.39 -15.73
N VAL A 269 6.78 28.09 -14.76
CA VAL A 269 7.76 27.00 -14.89
C VAL A 269 7.06 25.75 -14.40
N SER A 270 6.45 25.00 -15.32
CA SER A 270 6.07 23.61 -15.09
C SER A 270 7.23 22.74 -15.55
N ASP A 271 8.09 22.34 -14.62
CA ASP A 271 9.13 21.35 -14.87
C ASP A 271 8.75 20.09 -14.09
N PHE A 272 7.98 19.20 -14.73
CA PHE A 272 7.69 17.86 -14.21
C PHE A 272 8.29 16.86 -15.17
N GLY A 273 9.56 16.54 -14.92
CA GLY A 273 10.27 15.46 -15.57
C GLY A 273 9.72 14.11 -15.12
N PHE A 274 9.14 13.39 -16.07
CA PHE A 274 8.84 11.97 -16.00
C PHE A 274 10.14 11.17 -15.81
N TYR A 275 10.25 10.38 -14.74
CA TYR A 275 11.12 9.20 -14.71
C TYR A 275 10.24 7.96 -14.55
N ALA A 276 9.76 7.49 -15.68
CA ALA A 276 9.23 6.14 -15.84
C ALA A 276 9.82 5.58 -17.12
N GLN A 277 11.09 5.19 -17.07
CA GLN A 277 11.74 4.25 -18.00
C GLN A 277 13.20 4.09 -17.58
N ASP A 278 13.49 3.03 -16.83
CA ASP A 278 14.78 2.35 -16.86
C ASP A 278 14.52 0.87 -16.56
N ASP A 279 14.06 0.20 -17.60
CA ASP A 279 14.40 -1.16 -18.01
C ASP A 279 13.40 -1.54 -19.11
N LEU A 280 13.89 -2.09 -20.22
CA LEU A 280 13.22 -2.35 -21.50
C LEU A 280 13.39 -1.23 -22.54
N ARG A 281 14.57 -1.21 -23.17
CA ARG A 281 14.78 -1.17 -24.64
C ARG A 281 16.24 -0.80 -24.91
N ASN A 282 17.04 -1.79 -25.31
CA ASN A 282 18.10 -1.61 -26.31
C ASN A 282 18.62 -2.97 -26.78
N ALA A 283 17.80 -3.63 -27.60
CA ALA A 283 18.27 -4.56 -28.60
C ALA A 283 17.91 -3.96 -29.96
N SER A 284 18.84 -3.24 -30.59
CA SER A 284 19.09 -3.23 -32.05
C SER A 284 19.96 -2.03 -32.49
N HIS A 285 21.06 -2.40 -33.14
CA HIS A 285 21.79 -1.71 -34.21
C HIS A 285 22.77 -0.52 -33.96
N ASN A 286 24.01 -0.83 -34.39
CA ASN A 286 25.08 0.02 -34.96
C ASN A 286 26.03 0.72 -33.94
N ALA A 287 27.36 0.66 -34.03
CA ALA A 287 28.29 0.08 -35.00
C ALA A 287 29.73 0.03 -34.41
N THR A 288 30.54 -0.90 -34.95
CA THR A 288 31.99 -0.81 -35.27
C THR A 288 33.04 -0.33 -34.25
N HIS A 289 33.99 -1.24 -33.99
CA HIS A 289 35.44 -1.06 -33.77
C HIS A 289 35.95 0.18 -33.00
N ASN A 290 36.47 -0.03 -31.77
CA ASN A 290 37.92 -0.06 -31.57
C ASN A 290 38.33 -0.62 -30.19
N THR A 291 39.48 -1.29 -30.23
CA THR A 291 40.25 -1.96 -29.17
C THR A 291 40.73 -1.04 -28.03
N SER A 292 40.63 -1.48 -26.77
CA SER A 292 41.79 -1.97 -25.98
C SER A 292 41.44 -2.21 -24.50
N CYS A 293 41.71 -3.43 -24.05
CA CYS A 293 42.09 -3.89 -22.72
C CYS A 293 42.21 -2.84 -21.58
N THR A 294 41.49 -3.02 -20.46
CA THR A 294 42.10 -3.42 -19.17
C THR A 294 41.06 -3.57 -18.03
N LYS A 295 41.22 -4.67 -17.27
CA LYS A 295 40.80 -4.92 -15.89
C LYS A 295 39.30 -5.06 -15.59
N THR A 296 38.86 -6.30 -15.75
CA THR A 296 37.75 -6.93 -15.01
C THR A 296 37.97 -6.80 -13.50
N GLU A 297 37.18 -5.95 -12.84
CA GLU A 297 36.92 -6.09 -11.41
C GLU A 297 35.83 -7.14 -11.22
N THR A 298 36.23 -8.28 -10.66
CA THR A 298 35.37 -9.35 -10.19
C THR A 298 34.46 -8.83 -9.08
N ILE A 299 33.25 -8.41 -9.45
CA ILE A 299 32.14 -8.29 -8.49
C ILE A 299 31.71 -9.72 -8.17
N GLY A 300 31.76 -10.06 -6.88
CA GLY A 300 31.56 -11.40 -6.36
C GLY A 300 30.25 -12.02 -6.83
N ASN A 301 30.34 -13.27 -7.24
CA ASN A 301 29.23 -14.18 -7.50
C ASN A 301 28.17 -14.08 -6.39
N ALA A 302 27.05 -13.41 -6.69
CA ALA A 302 25.78 -13.74 -6.07
C ALA A 302 25.47 -15.17 -6.51
N LYS A 303 25.76 -16.15 -5.65
CA LYS A 303 25.29 -17.52 -5.83
C LYS A 303 23.78 -17.45 -5.98
N ASN A 304 23.26 -17.83 -7.15
CA ASN A 304 21.86 -18.22 -7.31
C ASN A 304 21.57 -19.32 -6.29
N LEU A 305 21.05 -18.94 -5.13
CA LEU A 305 20.56 -19.86 -4.13
C LEU A 305 19.27 -20.46 -4.70
N HIS A 306 19.19 -21.79 -4.69
CA HIS A 306 18.02 -22.62 -5.05
C HIS A 306 17.81 -22.93 -6.53
N GLN A 307 18.82 -23.50 -7.20
CA GLN A 307 18.57 -24.31 -8.40
C GLN A 307 19.35 -25.63 -8.32
N THR A 308 18.62 -26.74 -8.39
CA THR A 308 19.23 -28.03 -8.76
C THR A 308 19.69 -27.93 -10.23
N PRO A 309 20.79 -28.59 -10.64
CA PRO A 309 21.48 -28.25 -11.88
C PRO A 309 20.74 -28.47 -13.21
N ASN A 310 19.49 -28.97 -13.24
CA ASN A 310 18.98 -29.65 -14.45
C ASN A 310 17.69 -29.11 -15.12
N LYS A 311 17.00 -28.06 -14.64
CA LYS A 311 15.97 -27.36 -15.45
C LYS A 311 15.65 -26.00 -14.85
N ARG A 312 15.82 -24.92 -15.62
CA ARG A 312 15.32 -23.58 -15.24
C ARG A 312 13.91 -23.43 -15.79
N PHE A 313 12.93 -23.35 -14.91
CA PHE A 313 11.54 -23.03 -15.28
C PHE A 313 11.43 -21.54 -15.57
N LYS A 314 10.80 -21.20 -16.69
CA LYS A 314 10.43 -19.83 -17.01
C LYS A 314 9.20 -19.43 -16.21
N ASN A 315 9.24 -18.32 -15.50
CA ASN A 315 8.21 -18.01 -14.51
C ASN A 315 7.79 -16.54 -14.48
N ALA A 316 6.62 -16.29 -13.89
CA ALA A 316 6.17 -14.93 -13.61
C ALA A 316 5.48 -14.84 -12.26
N ILE A 317 5.42 -13.63 -11.72
CA ILE A 317 4.54 -13.29 -10.59
C ILE A 317 3.59 -12.18 -10.98
N ILE A 318 2.32 -12.35 -10.65
CA ILE A 318 1.25 -11.38 -10.82
C ILE A 318 1.06 -10.67 -9.49
N THR A 319 0.99 -9.33 -9.53
CA THR A 319 0.92 -8.47 -8.34
C THR A 319 -0.17 -7.41 -8.45
N GLY A 320 -0.64 -6.94 -7.28
CA GLY A 320 -1.75 -6.00 -7.13
C GLY A 320 -1.39 -4.51 -7.11
N GLY A 321 -0.11 -4.13 -7.24
CA GLY A 321 0.33 -2.72 -7.27
C GLY A 321 0.43 -1.99 -5.92
N ALA A 322 0.05 -2.63 -4.82
CA ALA A 322 0.31 -2.13 -3.47
C ALA A 322 1.80 -2.23 -3.05
N SER A 323 2.19 -1.44 -2.05
CA SER A 323 3.60 -1.28 -1.64
C SER A 323 4.31 -2.56 -1.22
N TYR A 324 3.63 -3.47 -0.51
CA TYR A 324 4.25 -4.74 -0.09
C TYR A 324 4.59 -5.64 -1.29
N HIS A 325 3.85 -5.57 -2.40
CA HIS A 325 4.25 -6.25 -3.63
C HIS A 325 5.54 -5.69 -4.21
N HIS A 326 5.71 -4.37 -4.17
CA HIS A 326 6.92 -3.71 -4.64
C HIS A 326 8.12 -4.05 -3.75
N TYR A 327 7.96 -3.88 -2.43
CA TYR A 327 9.03 -4.08 -1.47
C TYR A 327 9.45 -5.54 -1.27
N PHE A 328 8.61 -6.52 -1.66
CA PHE A 328 9.02 -7.94 -1.71
C PHE A 328 10.32 -8.12 -2.52
N PHE A 329 10.51 -7.34 -3.59
CA PHE A 329 11.70 -7.40 -4.44
C PHE A 329 12.88 -6.54 -3.95
N LEU A 330 12.64 -5.59 -3.05
CA LEU A 330 13.66 -4.66 -2.57
C LEU A 330 14.21 -5.02 -1.20
N ASN A 331 13.36 -5.56 -0.33
CA ASN A 331 13.75 -6.03 0.99
C ASN A 331 14.76 -7.17 0.91
N LYS A 332 15.39 -7.48 2.06
CA LYS A 332 16.39 -8.56 2.18
C LYS A 332 17.54 -8.39 1.18
N ASN A 333 18.04 -7.16 1.04
CA ASN A 333 19.10 -6.81 0.09
C ASN A 333 18.79 -7.28 -1.34
N LYS A 334 17.54 -7.08 -1.78
CA LYS A 334 17.06 -7.45 -3.11
C LYS A 334 17.15 -8.95 -3.42
N LYS A 335 17.12 -9.84 -2.40
CA LYS A 335 17.23 -11.30 -2.56
C LYS A 335 16.30 -11.87 -3.64
N TYR A 336 15.06 -11.38 -3.71
CA TYR A 336 14.04 -11.87 -4.64
C TYR A 336 13.94 -11.06 -5.94
N ALA A 337 14.79 -10.04 -6.16
CA ALA A 337 14.67 -9.16 -7.33
C ALA A 337 14.74 -9.88 -8.68
N HIS A 338 15.47 -10.99 -8.76
CA HIS A 338 15.62 -11.79 -9.98
C HIS A 338 15.07 -13.21 -9.83
N PHE A 339 14.22 -13.44 -8.83
CA PHE A 339 13.58 -14.74 -8.61
C PHE A 339 12.58 -15.07 -9.73
N PHE A 340 11.91 -14.03 -10.26
CA PHE A 340 10.94 -14.16 -11.34
C PHE A 340 11.45 -13.59 -12.66
N ASP A 341 11.24 -14.28 -13.78
CA ASP A 341 11.61 -13.80 -15.13
C ASP A 341 10.71 -12.65 -15.58
N ALA A 342 9.47 -12.57 -15.09
CA ALA A 342 8.57 -11.46 -15.31
C ALA A 342 7.79 -11.08 -14.04
N ARG A 343 7.57 -9.78 -13.86
CA ARG A 343 6.66 -9.21 -12.85
C ARG A 343 5.50 -8.57 -13.60
N ILE A 344 4.31 -9.10 -13.41
CA ILE A 344 3.11 -8.71 -14.13
C ILE A 344 2.22 -7.93 -13.18
N TYR A 345 1.84 -6.73 -13.56
CA TYR A 345 0.78 -6.00 -12.87
C TYR A 345 -0.58 -6.55 -13.34
N PHE A 346 -1.48 -6.91 -12.43
CA PHE A 346 -2.70 -7.65 -12.77
C PHE A 346 -3.61 -6.92 -13.79
N HIS A 347 -3.58 -5.60 -13.84
CA HIS A 347 -4.35 -4.82 -14.82
C HIS A 347 -3.80 -4.92 -16.25
N ASP A 348 -2.56 -5.37 -16.42
CA ASP A 348 -1.92 -5.52 -17.73
C ASP A 348 -2.03 -6.98 -18.26
N LEU A 349 -2.66 -7.89 -17.49
CA LEU A 349 -2.80 -9.31 -17.82
C LEU A 349 -3.48 -9.57 -19.16
N ASP A 350 -4.40 -8.72 -19.62
CA ASP A 350 -5.03 -8.86 -20.95
C ASP A 350 -3.97 -8.99 -22.05
N SER A 351 -2.87 -8.23 -21.93
CA SER A 351 -1.79 -8.15 -22.93
C SER A 351 -0.71 -9.23 -22.80
N VAL A 352 -0.76 -10.04 -21.74
CA VAL A 352 0.28 -11.03 -21.45
C VAL A 352 -0.11 -12.41 -21.96
N ASP A 353 0.75 -13.06 -22.73
CA ASP A 353 0.62 -14.47 -23.08
C ASP A 353 1.17 -15.34 -21.93
N LEU A 354 0.28 -16.02 -21.19
CA LEU A 354 0.68 -16.88 -20.08
C LEU A 354 1.38 -18.16 -20.56
N SER A 355 1.14 -18.61 -21.80
CA SER A 355 1.79 -19.82 -22.34
C SER A 355 3.31 -19.66 -22.50
N ALA A 356 3.80 -18.42 -22.40
CA ALA A 356 5.22 -18.11 -22.38
C ALA A 356 5.93 -18.53 -21.09
N PHE A 357 5.22 -19.00 -20.06
CA PHE A 357 5.75 -19.38 -18.75
C PHE A 357 5.41 -20.84 -18.42
N ASP A 358 6.32 -21.52 -17.72
CA ASP A 358 6.06 -22.84 -17.13
C ASP A 358 5.16 -22.71 -15.90
N TYR A 359 5.32 -21.65 -15.11
CA TYR A 359 4.45 -21.36 -13.98
C TYR A 359 4.26 -19.87 -13.70
N ILE A 360 3.13 -19.54 -13.06
CA ILE A 360 2.85 -18.21 -12.54
C ILE A 360 2.56 -18.26 -11.04
N VAL A 361 2.92 -17.19 -10.33
CA VAL A 361 2.55 -16.94 -8.94
C VAL A 361 1.51 -15.83 -8.89
N LEU A 362 0.39 -16.05 -8.21
CA LEU A 362 -0.52 -15.01 -7.77
C LEU A 362 -0.10 -14.59 -6.35
N ALA A 363 0.39 -13.35 -6.21
CA ALA A 363 0.64 -12.79 -4.89
C ALA A 363 -0.69 -12.67 -4.10
N SER A 364 -0.61 -12.75 -2.78
CA SER A 364 -1.77 -12.51 -1.91
C SER A 364 -2.25 -11.06 -2.03
N ARG A 365 -3.48 -10.79 -1.56
CA ARG A 365 -4.04 -9.44 -1.44
C ARG A 365 -4.12 -8.66 -2.75
N ILE A 366 -4.25 -9.36 -3.87
CA ILE A 366 -4.70 -8.78 -5.14
C ILE A 366 -6.23 -8.66 -5.09
N ASN A 367 -6.78 -7.59 -5.66
CA ASN A 367 -8.22 -7.40 -5.71
C ASN A 367 -8.92 -8.56 -6.45
N ALA A 368 -9.66 -9.38 -5.70
CA ALA A 368 -10.29 -10.59 -6.23
C ALA A 368 -11.38 -10.28 -7.26
N SER A 369 -12.16 -9.20 -7.08
CA SER A 369 -13.19 -8.77 -8.05
C SER A 369 -12.58 -8.46 -9.40
N HIS A 370 -11.39 -7.87 -9.42
CA HIS A 370 -10.68 -7.59 -10.66
C HIS A 370 -10.00 -8.82 -11.24
N LEU A 371 -9.58 -9.80 -10.43
CA LEU A 371 -9.04 -11.07 -10.94
C LEU A 371 -10.12 -11.94 -11.61
N MET A 372 -11.39 -11.82 -11.22
CA MET A 372 -12.50 -12.57 -11.83
C MET A 372 -12.56 -12.46 -13.36
N ARG A 373 -12.14 -11.33 -13.93
CA ARG A 373 -12.10 -11.14 -15.39
C ARG A 373 -11.11 -12.05 -16.11
N TYR A 374 -10.15 -12.63 -15.40
CA TYR A 374 -9.09 -13.50 -15.93
C TYR A 374 -9.31 -14.98 -15.59
N LYS A 375 -10.49 -15.33 -15.06
CA LYS A 375 -10.82 -16.71 -14.66
C LYS A 375 -10.58 -17.73 -15.76
N GLU A 376 -11.12 -17.47 -16.95
CA GLU A 376 -10.94 -18.35 -18.13
C GLU A 376 -9.47 -18.44 -18.53
N LYS A 377 -8.74 -17.31 -18.48
CA LYS A 377 -7.32 -17.27 -18.80
C LYS A 377 -6.46 -18.13 -17.86
N PHE A 378 -6.79 -18.16 -16.56
CA PHE A 378 -6.13 -19.04 -15.59
C PHE A 378 -6.50 -20.52 -15.79
N GLN A 379 -7.76 -20.80 -16.11
CA GLN A 379 -8.24 -22.14 -16.45
C GLN A 379 -7.51 -22.68 -17.69
N ASP A 380 -7.48 -21.91 -18.79
CA ASP A 380 -6.82 -22.29 -20.03
C ASP A 380 -5.33 -22.54 -19.83
N PHE A 381 -4.67 -21.75 -18.98
CA PHE A 381 -3.26 -21.93 -18.64
C PHE A 381 -3.02 -23.27 -17.93
N LEU A 382 -3.85 -23.61 -16.93
CA LEU A 382 -3.81 -24.90 -16.24
C LEU A 382 -4.10 -26.08 -17.18
N ASP A 383 -5.12 -25.96 -18.04
CA ASP A 383 -5.50 -27.01 -18.99
C ASP A 383 -4.42 -27.24 -20.07
N SER A 384 -3.67 -26.20 -20.42
CA SER A 384 -2.57 -26.27 -21.38
C SER A 384 -1.31 -26.91 -20.80
N GLY A 385 -1.20 -27.04 -19.48
CA GLY A 385 -0.06 -27.62 -18.77
C GLY A 385 0.75 -26.64 -17.92
N GLY A 386 0.34 -25.38 -17.86
CA GLY A 386 0.98 -24.37 -17.00
C GLY A 386 0.63 -24.57 -15.53
N HIS A 387 1.54 -24.19 -14.63
CA HIS A 387 1.32 -24.34 -13.19
C HIS A 387 1.01 -23.00 -12.51
N ILE A 388 0.07 -22.99 -11.57
CA ILE A 388 -0.28 -21.79 -10.80
C ILE A 388 0.04 -22.02 -9.33
N ILE A 389 0.69 -21.05 -8.70
CA ILE A 389 0.86 -20.96 -7.26
C ILE A 389 0.02 -19.77 -6.78
N SER A 390 -0.81 -19.94 -5.76
CA SER A 390 -1.58 -18.84 -5.17
C SER A 390 -1.31 -18.72 -3.68
N PHE A 391 -0.95 -17.53 -3.23
CA PHE A 391 -0.75 -17.18 -1.83
C PHE A 391 -1.95 -16.46 -1.24
N GLY A 392 -2.18 -16.65 0.06
CA GLY A 392 -3.21 -15.95 0.83
C GLY A 392 -4.65 -16.38 0.55
N GLU A 393 -5.59 -15.51 0.94
CA GLU A 393 -7.02 -15.71 0.79
C GLU A 393 -7.51 -15.69 -0.66
N ILE A 394 -8.48 -16.55 -0.98
CA ILE A 394 -9.17 -16.58 -2.27
C ILE A 394 -10.66 -16.39 -2.01
N THR A 395 -11.06 -15.12 -1.88
CA THR A 395 -12.41 -14.72 -1.48
C THR A 395 -13.43 -14.73 -2.63
N GLN A 396 -12.98 -14.96 -3.86
CA GLN A 396 -13.84 -15.10 -5.05
C GLN A 396 -13.31 -16.20 -5.98
N PRO A 397 -14.17 -16.85 -6.78
CA PRO A 397 -13.81 -18.02 -7.58
C PRO A 397 -13.13 -17.64 -8.91
N TYR A 398 -12.05 -16.86 -8.85
CA TYR A 398 -11.22 -16.49 -10.02
C TYR A 398 -10.25 -17.61 -10.42
N LEU A 399 -9.96 -18.55 -9.51
CA LEU A 399 -9.29 -19.82 -9.80
C LEU A 399 -10.31 -20.96 -9.78
N PRO A 400 -10.10 -22.03 -10.57
CA PRO A 400 -11.01 -23.17 -10.61
C PRO A 400 -10.87 -24.06 -9.36
N ASN A 401 -11.95 -24.78 -9.04
CA ASN A 401 -12.01 -25.73 -7.93
C ASN A 401 -11.60 -25.16 -6.55
N ILE A 402 -11.82 -23.87 -6.33
CA ILE A 402 -11.57 -23.23 -5.02
C ILE A 402 -12.86 -23.14 -4.23
N GLU A 403 -12.82 -23.69 -3.02
CA GLU A 403 -13.81 -23.46 -1.96
C GLU A 403 -13.09 -22.94 -0.71
N TRP A 404 -13.52 -21.78 -0.21
CA TRP A 404 -12.85 -21.01 0.85
C TRP A 404 -13.78 -20.78 2.03
N LYS A 405 -13.20 -20.78 3.24
CA LYS A 405 -13.86 -20.35 4.47
C LYS A 405 -12.99 -19.40 5.27
N ASP A 406 -13.53 -18.21 5.54
CA ASP A 406 -12.90 -17.20 6.38
C ASP A 406 -12.81 -17.65 7.84
N TYR A 407 -11.67 -17.35 8.46
CA TYR A 407 -11.49 -17.45 9.89
C TYR A 407 -10.92 -16.15 10.45
N PRO A 408 -11.32 -15.74 11.67
CA PRO A 408 -10.67 -14.63 12.35
C PRO A 408 -9.17 -14.89 12.54
N VAL A 409 -8.35 -13.94 12.10
CA VAL A 409 -6.89 -14.07 12.16
C VAL A 409 -6.40 -13.84 13.59
N ASN A 410 -5.68 -14.83 14.14
CA ASN A 410 -5.03 -14.71 15.45
C ASN A 410 -3.55 -14.32 15.29
N PHE A 411 -3.23 -13.03 15.47
CA PHE A 411 -1.87 -12.49 15.37
C PHE A 411 -1.06 -12.56 16.67
N TRP A 412 -1.48 -13.31 17.69
CA TRP A 412 -0.81 -13.28 19.01
C TRP A 412 -1.05 -14.53 19.84
N TRP A 413 -1.30 -15.67 19.20
CA TRP A 413 -1.48 -16.94 19.92
C TRP A 413 -0.27 -17.28 20.80
N TRP A 414 0.95 -16.91 20.35
CA TRP A 414 2.21 -17.16 21.07
C TRP A 414 2.40 -16.34 22.35
N LEU A 415 1.51 -15.37 22.65
CA LEU A 415 1.53 -14.66 23.93
C LEU A 415 1.02 -15.53 25.08
N ILE A 416 0.26 -16.58 24.79
CA ILE A 416 -0.29 -17.47 25.79
C ILE A 416 0.74 -18.59 26.04
N PRO A 417 1.30 -18.72 27.25
CA PRO A 417 2.28 -19.76 27.55
C PRO A 417 1.72 -21.15 27.23
N GLY A 418 2.45 -21.93 26.43
CA GLY A 418 2.05 -23.28 26.01
C GLY A 418 0.98 -23.35 24.93
N ALA A 419 0.51 -22.21 24.40
CA ALA A 419 -0.36 -22.22 23.23
C ALA A 419 0.40 -22.63 21.98
N ASP A 420 -0.31 -23.33 21.10
CA ASP A 420 0.16 -23.74 19.78
C ASP A 420 -0.87 -23.29 18.74
N MET A 421 -0.40 -22.93 17.55
CA MET A 421 -1.27 -22.78 16.40
C MET A 421 -1.43 -24.18 15.79
N PRO A 422 -2.63 -24.78 15.82
CA PRO A 422 -2.81 -26.20 15.56
C PRO A 422 -2.76 -26.54 14.07
N LEU A 423 -1.57 -26.46 13.49
CA LEU A 423 -1.26 -26.85 12.12
C LEU A 423 -0.49 -28.17 12.12
N TYR A 424 -0.92 -29.09 11.26
CA TYR A 424 -0.39 -30.45 11.17
C TYR A 424 -0.05 -30.80 9.73
N VAL A 425 1.01 -31.59 9.56
CA VAL A 425 1.41 -32.13 8.26
C VAL A 425 0.29 -33.02 7.74
N GLY A 426 -0.23 -32.70 6.55
CA GLY A 426 -1.24 -33.50 5.87
C GLY A 426 -0.68 -34.80 5.31
N LYS A 427 -1.57 -35.70 4.86
CA LYS A 427 -1.21 -37.04 4.36
C LYS A 427 -0.19 -37.03 3.21
N ASP A 428 -0.14 -35.96 2.42
CA ASP A 428 0.76 -35.80 1.27
C ASP A 428 1.89 -34.79 1.55
N GLY A 429 1.99 -34.26 2.79
CA GLY A 429 2.88 -33.16 3.14
C GLY A 429 4.35 -33.53 3.36
N ALA A 430 4.69 -34.82 3.42
CA ALA A 430 6.02 -35.30 3.81
C ALA A 430 7.17 -34.70 2.97
N LYS A 431 6.94 -34.44 1.67
CA LYS A 431 7.96 -33.87 0.77
C LYS A 431 8.29 -32.40 1.08
N LEU A 432 7.30 -31.58 1.44
CA LEU A 432 7.52 -30.19 1.84
C LEU A 432 8.14 -30.16 3.24
N PHE A 433 7.56 -30.91 4.18
CA PHE A 433 7.98 -30.91 5.58
C PHE A 433 9.22 -31.79 5.88
N SER A 434 9.86 -32.37 4.85
CA SER A 434 11.25 -32.84 4.96
C SER A 434 12.27 -31.70 4.80
N LYS A 435 11.83 -30.52 4.35
CA LYS A 435 12.66 -29.33 4.12
C LYS A 435 12.47 -28.25 5.18
N ILE A 436 11.26 -28.15 5.72
CA ILE A 436 10.88 -27.18 6.76
C ILE A 436 10.20 -27.87 7.92
N ASN A 437 10.27 -27.27 9.09
CA ASN A 437 9.47 -27.71 10.24
C ASN A 437 8.05 -27.19 10.10
N VAL A 438 7.08 -27.91 10.67
CA VAL A 438 5.69 -27.44 10.69
C VAL A 438 5.55 -26.08 11.40
N ASP A 439 6.40 -25.81 12.39
CA ASP A 439 6.45 -24.54 13.12
C ASP A 439 6.90 -23.34 12.27
N ASP A 440 7.57 -23.61 11.15
CA ASP A 440 7.92 -22.57 10.17
C ASP A 440 6.67 -22.05 9.47
N ALA A 441 5.59 -22.84 9.37
CA ALA A 441 4.29 -22.42 8.81
C ALA A 441 3.33 -21.82 9.87
N LYS A 442 3.68 -21.88 11.16
CA LYS A 442 2.85 -21.38 12.26
C LYS A 442 3.12 -19.90 12.54
N TRP A 443 2.40 -19.02 11.85
CA TRP A 443 2.34 -17.59 12.19
C TRP A 443 0.91 -17.11 12.38
N HIS A 444 0.16 -16.97 11.31
CA HIS A 444 -1.26 -16.67 11.27
C HIS A 444 -1.80 -17.14 9.92
N CYS A 445 -3.10 -17.41 9.87
CA CYS A 445 -3.76 -17.96 8.71
C CYS A 445 -5.09 -17.23 8.54
N HIS A 446 -5.44 -16.92 7.29
CA HIS A 446 -6.63 -16.11 6.96
C HIS A 446 -7.91 -16.93 6.81
N GLY A 447 -7.77 -18.24 6.66
CA GLY A 447 -8.89 -19.15 6.45
C GLY A 447 -8.42 -20.54 6.09
N ALA A 448 -9.35 -21.38 5.65
CA ALA A 448 -9.05 -22.72 5.18
C ALA A 448 -9.77 -23.03 3.87
N PHE A 449 -9.24 -24.02 3.15
CA PHE A 449 -9.77 -24.50 1.89
C PHE A 449 -10.43 -25.87 2.04
N TYR A 450 -11.38 -26.15 1.14
CA TYR A 450 -11.96 -27.48 0.93
C TYR A 450 -11.56 -27.99 -0.47
N PRO A 451 -10.44 -28.75 -0.55
CA PRO A 451 -9.89 -29.17 -1.83
C PRO A 451 -10.79 -30.20 -2.55
N PRO A 452 -10.70 -30.32 -3.90
CA PRO A 452 -11.37 -31.39 -4.63
C PRO A 452 -10.87 -32.77 -4.21
N LYS A 453 -11.68 -33.81 -4.45
CA LYS A 453 -11.48 -35.18 -3.92
C LYS A 453 -10.08 -35.78 -4.15
N ASN A 454 -9.46 -35.47 -5.30
CA ASN A 454 -8.17 -36.02 -5.69
C ASN A 454 -6.99 -35.06 -5.45
N ALA A 455 -7.21 -33.94 -4.75
CA ALA A 455 -6.13 -33.06 -4.36
C ALA A 455 -5.18 -33.74 -3.36
N GLN A 456 -3.91 -33.34 -3.43
CA GLN A 456 -2.91 -33.72 -2.43
C GLN A 456 -2.97 -32.74 -1.26
N ILE A 457 -3.12 -33.26 -0.06
CA ILE A 457 -3.33 -32.49 1.17
C ILE A 457 -1.99 -32.37 1.91
N ILE A 458 -1.44 -31.15 1.94
CA ILE A 458 -0.06 -30.89 2.37
C ILE A 458 0.00 -30.40 3.82
N LEU A 459 -0.86 -29.46 4.20
CA LEU A 459 -0.95 -28.92 5.56
C LEU A 459 -2.43 -28.73 5.93
N ILE A 460 -2.81 -29.09 7.15
CA ILE A 460 -4.18 -29.01 7.66
C ILE A 460 -4.23 -28.34 9.04
N ASN A 461 -5.41 -27.84 9.40
CA ASN A 461 -5.72 -27.40 10.75
C ASN A 461 -6.29 -28.56 11.62
N GLU A 462 -6.67 -28.27 12.86
CA GLU A 462 -7.26 -29.22 13.82
C GLU A 462 -8.60 -29.81 13.38
N LEU A 463 -9.27 -29.18 12.42
CA LEU A 463 -10.55 -29.62 11.86
C LEU A 463 -10.37 -30.47 10.59
N ASN A 464 -9.12 -30.77 10.21
CA ASN A 464 -8.75 -31.40 8.93
C ASN A 464 -9.09 -30.55 7.70
N GLU A 465 -9.27 -29.24 7.85
CA GLU A 465 -9.44 -28.32 6.74
C GLU A 465 -8.06 -27.93 6.19
N SER A 466 -7.96 -27.71 4.88
CA SER A 466 -6.66 -27.55 4.22
C SER A 466 -6.13 -26.12 4.31
N ILE A 467 -4.86 -25.99 4.68
CA ILE A 467 -4.09 -24.73 4.67
C ILE A 467 -3.16 -24.69 3.46
N ILE A 468 -2.62 -25.85 3.06
CA ILE A 468 -1.83 -26.04 1.84
C ILE A 468 -2.35 -27.29 1.12
N TYR A 469 -2.65 -27.17 -0.16
CA TYR A 469 -2.94 -28.31 -1.03
C TYR A 469 -2.44 -28.11 -2.46
N LYS A 470 -2.39 -29.21 -3.21
CA LYS A 470 -2.11 -29.24 -4.64
C LYS A 470 -3.29 -29.89 -5.36
N ASP A 471 -3.94 -29.16 -6.25
CA ASP A 471 -4.92 -29.72 -7.19
C ASP A 471 -4.20 -30.24 -8.45
N THR A 472 -4.58 -31.45 -8.85
CA THR A 472 -4.04 -32.21 -9.99
C THR A 472 -5.12 -32.49 -11.05
N SER A 473 -6.24 -31.78 -10.98
CA SER A 473 -7.39 -31.95 -11.89
C SER A 473 -7.12 -31.48 -13.32
N PHE A 474 -5.99 -30.82 -13.57
CA PHE A 474 -5.62 -30.22 -14.86
C PHE A 474 -4.37 -30.89 -15.43
N LYS A 475 -3.99 -30.54 -16.66
CA LYS A 475 -2.70 -30.96 -17.23
C LYS A 475 -1.54 -30.33 -16.46
N GLY A 476 -1.70 -29.08 -16.03
CA GLY A 476 -0.83 -28.41 -15.07
C GLY A 476 -1.27 -28.68 -13.62
N ASN A 477 -0.59 -28.05 -12.66
CA ASN A 477 -0.90 -28.17 -11.24
C ASN A 477 -1.24 -26.81 -10.64
N LEU A 478 -2.18 -26.79 -9.70
CA LEU A 478 -2.55 -25.63 -8.92
C LEU A 478 -2.10 -25.84 -7.46
N TYR A 479 -1.13 -25.05 -7.01
CA TYR A 479 -0.60 -25.06 -5.64
C TYR A 479 -1.24 -23.92 -4.86
N ILE A 480 -1.96 -24.24 -3.80
CA ILE A 480 -2.72 -23.27 -3.01
C ILE A 480 -2.20 -23.26 -1.59
N THR A 481 -2.04 -22.06 -1.04
CA THR A 481 -1.86 -21.87 0.40
C THR A 481 -2.58 -20.63 0.90
N SER A 482 -3.14 -20.70 2.11
CA SER A 482 -3.74 -19.54 2.79
C SER A 482 -2.70 -18.68 3.52
N LEU A 483 -1.42 -19.07 3.43
CA LEU A 483 -0.29 -18.32 3.96
C LEU A 483 0.20 -17.30 2.92
N ASP A 484 0.73 -16.18 3.40
CA ASP A 484 1.09 -14.99 2.63
C ASP A 484 2.56 -14.57 2.89
N PRO A 485 3.56 -15.47 2.70
CA PRO A 485 4.95 -15.18 3.04
C PRO A 485 5.53 -13.96 2.33
N GLU A 486 5.18 -13.76 1.05
CA GLU A 486 5.56 -12.64 0.20
C GLU A 486 4.99 -11.31 0.68
N PHE A 487 3.79 -11.28 1.27
CA PHE A 487 3.26 -10.08 1.92
C PHE A 487 4.14 -9.67 3.11
N HIS A 488 4.50 -10.62 3.99
CA HIS A 488 5.33 -10.33 5.17
C HIS A 488 6.76 -9.94 4.79
N LEU A 489 7.33 -10.62 3.80
CA LEU A 489 8.62 -10.27 3.22
C LEU A 489 8.58 -8.85 2.63
N GLY A 490 7.50 -8.50 1.94
CA GLY A 490 7.29 -7.16 1.39
C GLY A 490 7.08 -6.08 2.45
N GLN A 491 6.44 -6.40 3.55
CA GLN A 491 6.28 -5.50 4.70
C GLN A 491 7.55 -5.40 5.58
N GLY A 492 8.57 -6.22 5.30
CA GLY A 492 9.84 -6.20 6.02
C GLY A 492 9.80 -6.79 7.43
N PHE A 493 8.87 -7.72 7.72
CA PHE A 493 8.75 -8.35 9.04
C PHE A 493 8.56 -9.86 8.98
N MET A 494 8.51 -10.51 10.15
CA MET A 494 8.39 -11.98 10.33
C MET A 494 9.51 -12.79 9.65
N PRO A 495 10.74 -12.82 10.20
CA PRO A 495 11.89 -13.49 9.58
C PRO A 495 11.69 -14.94 9.14
N LYS A 496 10.80 -15.69 9.82
CA LYS A 496 10.49 -17.09 9.46
C LYS A 496 9.88 -17.25 8.06
N THR A 497 9.22 -16.23 7.51
CA THR A 497 8.58 -16.32 6.19
C THR A 497 9.60 -16.44 5.05
N GLU A 498 10.84 -15.98 5.28
CA GLU A 498 11.94 -16.13 4.32
C GLU A 498 12.27 -17.61 4.10
N GLY A 499 12.52 -18.35 5.20
CA GLY A 499 12.80 -19.78 5.13
C GLY A 499 11.62 -20.59 4.61
N PHE A 500 10.39 -20.21 4.97
CA PHE A 500 9.20 -20.83 4.41
C PHE A 500 9.11 -20.61 2.89
N PHE A 501 9.22 -19.36 2.41
CA PHE A 501 9.09 -19.05 0.98
C PHE A 501 10.14 -19.80 0.14
N ASP A 502 11.41 -19.77 0.55
CA ASP A 502 12.49 -20.42 -0.18
C ASP A 502 12.24 -21.93 -0.34
N ASN A 503 11.92 -22.62 0.75
CA ASN A 503 11.72 -24.06 0.74
C ASN A 503 10.39 -24.48 0.11
N PHE A 504 9.35 -23.64 0.22
CA PHE A 504 8.06 -23.87 -0.44
C PHE A 504 8.22 -23.80 -1.96
N MET A 505 8.91 -22.78 -2.47
CA MET A 505 9.19 -22.68 -3.90
C MET A 505 10.14 -23.77 -4.39
N GLU A 506 11.14 -24.17 -3.59
CA GLU A 506 12.02 -25.29 -3.93
C GLU A 506 11.24 -26.62 -4.04
N TRP A 507 10.29 -26.86 -3.12
CA TRP A 507 9.41 -28.03 -3.17
C TRP A 507 8.57 -28.04 -4.45
N ILE A 508 7.99 -26.89 -4.84
CA ILE A 508 7.22 -26.77 -6.09
C ILE A 508 8.09 -27.08 -7.30
N HIS A 509 9.31 -26.55 -7.38
CA HIS A 509 10.22 -26.84 -8.50
C HIS A 509 10.58 -28.32 -8.59
N GLN A 510 10.81 -28.99 -7.46
CA GLN A 510 11.10 -30.43 -7.44
C GLN A 510 9.87 -31.26 -7.83
N ASP A 511 8.70 -30.87 -7.39
CA ASP A 511 7.44 -31.53 -7.75
C ASP A 511 7.14 -31.36 -9.25
N MET A 512 7.35 -30.16 -9.82
CA MET A 512 7.21 -29.91 -11.25
C MET A 512 8.23 -30.66 -12.11
N ALA A 513 9.47 -30.84 -11.62
CA ALA A 513 10.50 -31.57 -12.36
C ALA A 513 10.29 -33.10 -12.35
N ALA A 514 9.45 -33.61 -11.45
CA ALA A 514 9.12 -35.02 -11.34
C ALA A 514 7.93 -35.45 -12.23
N ASN A 515 7.20 -34.47 -12.79
CA ASN A 515 6.10 -34.68 -13.75
C ASN A 515 6.57 -34.32 -15.17
#